data_AF-U1QM13-F1
#
_entry.id   AF-U1QM13-F1
#
_cell.length_a   1.000
_cell.length_b   1.000
_cell.length_c   1.000
_cell.angle_alpha   90.00
_cell.angle_beta   90.00
_cell.angle_gamma   90.00
#
_symmetry.space_group_name_H-M   'P 1'
#
loop_
_entity.id
_entity.type
_entity.pdbx_description
1 polymer ?
#
loop_
_entity_poly.entity_id
_entity_poly.type
_entity_poly.pdbx_seq_one_letter_code
_entity_poly.pdbx_strand_id
1 'polypeptide(L)'
;MLGPTGGFLVGFAVAAVIIGAVAHRSLTPTPINSLSTILTAIALLAGLVVIYLIGLPWLATVNGWTLTRAASFMSLFAVGDLLKTAIMTGIVAGGTELIADRR
;
A
#
# COMPACT_ATOMS: atom_id res chain seq x y z
N MET A 1 10.21 -19.30 7.13
CA MET A 1 9.25 -18.21 7.41
C MET A 1 9.93 -17.01 8.09
N LEU A 2 10.93 -17.19 8.96
CA LEU A 2 11.74 -16.10 9.54
C LEU A 2 12.90 -15.66 8.63
N GLY A 3 12.60 -15.32 7.37
CA GLY A 3 13.59 -14.82 6.41
C GLY A 3 13.68 -13.29 6.39
N PRO A 4 14.61 -12.71 5.58
CA PRO A 4 14.77 -11.27 5.41
C PRO A 4 13.48 -10.52 5.04
N THR A 5 12.53 -11.19 4.38
CA THR A 5 11.27 -10.60 3.91
C THR A 5 10.09 -10.78 4.87
N GLY A 6 10.29 -11.46 6.01
CA GLY A 6 9.21 -11.78 6.95
C GLY A 6 8.46 -10.54 7.46
N GLY A 7 9.17 -9.47 7.78
CA GLY A 7 8.57 -8.22 8.24
C GLY A 7 7.66 -7.56 7.20
N PHE A 8 7.97 -7.68 5.90
CA PHE A 8 7.11 -7.16 4.85
C PHE A 8 5.80 -7.95 4.76
N LEU A 9 5.82 -9.28 4.95
CA LEU A 9 4.60 -10.09 4.98
C LEU A 9 3.66 -9.68 6.13
N VAL A 10 4.22 -9.44 7.32
CA VAL A 10 3.46 -8.89 8.45
C VAL A 10 2.94 -7.50 8.11
N GLY A 11 3.79 -6.65 7.53
CA GLY A 11 3.42 -5.32 7.05
C GLY A 11 2.26 -5.33 6.06
N PHE A 12 2.24 -6.26 5.10
CA PHE A 12 1.15 -6.41 4.13
C PHE A 12 -0.17 -6.79 4.80
N ALA A 13 -0.14 -7.70 5.78
CA ALA A 13 -1.36 -8.08 6.51
C ALA A 13 -1.96 -6.89 7.26
N VAL A 14 -1.12 -6.11 7.95
CA VAL A 14 -1.57 -4.89 8.66
C VAL A 14 -2.04 -3.82 7.67
N ALA A 15 -1.30 -3.61 6.57
CA ALA A 15 -1.66 -2.65 5.55
C ALA A 15 -3.00 -2.98 4.87
N ALA A 16 -3.31 -4.25 4.62
CA ALA A 16 -4.59 -4.66 4.05
C ALA A 16 -5.77 -4.22 4.94
N VAL A 17 -5.64 -4.38 6.26
CA VAL A 17 -6.67 -3.92 7.22
C VAL A 17 -6.81 -2.40 7.18
N ILE A 18 -5.70 -1.66 7.19
CA ILE A 18 -5.70 -0.19 7.17
C ILE A 18 -6.30 0.33 5.86
N ILE A 19 -5.88 -0.21 4.72
CA ILE A 19 -6.39 0.17 3.41
C ILE A 19 -7.90 -0.08 3.35
N GLY A 20 -8.34 -1.28 3.78
CA GLY A 20 -9.75 -1.63 3.82
C GLY A 20 -10.57 -0.67 4.69
N ALA A 21 -10.08 -0.38 5.90
CA ALA A 21 -10.73 0.51 6.86
C ALA A 21 -10.84 1.96 6.34
N VAL A 22 -9.78 2.49 5.70
CA VAL A 22 -9.76 3.87 5.19
C VAL A 22 -10.57 4.02 3.90
N ALA A 23 -10.43 3.08 2.96
CA ALA A 23 -11.07 3.15 1.65
C ALA A 23 -12.58 2.87 1.72
N HIS A 24 -13.00 1.88 2.52
CA HIS A 24 -14.41 1.46 2.56
C HIS A 24 -15.17 2.01 3.76
N ARG A 25 -14.48 2.25 4.90
CA ARG A 25 -15.10 2.66 6.18
C ARG A 25 -16.24 1.75 6.64
N SER A 26 -16.25 0.51 6.16
CA SER A 26 -17.23 -0.53 6.42
C SER A 26 -16.56 -1.89 6.32
N LEU A 27 -17.14 -2.90 6.97
CA LEU A 27 -16.76 -4.30 6.81
C LEU A 27 -17.24 -4.89 5.47
N THR A 28 -18.18 -4.22 4.81
CA THR A 28 -18.66 -4.59 3.47
C THR A 28 -17.86 -3.80 2.41
N PRO A 29 -17.19 -4.47 1.45
CA PRO A 29 -16.47 -3.80 0.38
C PRO A 29 -17.40 -2.93 -0.46
N THR A 30 -17.05 -1.65 -0.59
CA THR A 30 -17.69 -0.69 -1.50
C THR A 30 -17.28 -0.99 -2.95
N PRO A 31 -18.23 -0.95 -3.90
CA PRO A 31 -17.90 -1.09 -5.33
C PRO A 31 -16.91 -0.02 -5.79
N ILE A 32 -16.01 -0.38 -6.72
CA ILE A 32 -14.95 0.50 -7.23
C ILE A 32 -15.50 1.85 -7.75
N ASN A 33 -16.66 1.84 -8.39
CA ASN A 33 -17.29 3.03 -8.96
C ASN A 33 -17.75 4.07 -7.92
N SER A 34 -17.85 3.66 -6.65
CA SER A 34 -18.31 4.49 -5.54
C SER A 34 -17.17 4.82 -4.58
N LEU A 35 -15.95 4.34 -4.87
CA LEU A 35 -14.77 4.68 -4.09
C LEU A 35 -14.34 6.11 -4.37
N SER A 36 -14.00 6.83 -3.31
CA SER A 36 -13.33 8.12 -3.45
C SER A 36 -11.90 7.91 -3.91
N THR A 37 -11.52 8.52 -5.03
CA THR A 37 -10.14 8.54 -5.54
C THR A 37 -9.16 9.06 -4.49
N ILE A 38 -9.52 10.14 -3.79
CA ILE A 38 -8.68 10.75 -2.74
C ILE A 38 -8.51 9.79 -1.56
N LEU A 39 -9.59 9.20 -1.05
CA LEU A 39 -9.48 8.24 0.06
C LEU A 39 -8.71 6.99 -0.33
N THR A 40 -8.86 6.53 -1.57
CA THR A 40 -8.09 5.40 -2.10
C THR A 40 -6.60 5.72 -2.13
N ALA A 41 -6.20 6.89 -2.65
CA ALA A 41 -4.81 7.31 -2.67
C ALA A 41 -4.22 7.40 -1.25
N ILE A 42 -4.95 8.01 -0.31
CA ILE A 42 -4.54 8.11 1.10
C ILE A 42 -4.41 6.72 1.71
N ALA A 43 -5.38 5.84 1.49
CA ALA A 43 -5.37 4.47 2.02
C ALA A 43 -4.14 3.69 1.54
N LEU A 44 -3.87 3.71 0.23
CA LEU A 44 -2.74 3.03 -0.39
C LEU A 44 -1.39 3.56 0.10
N LEU A 45 -1.24 4.90 0.19
CA LEU A 45 -0.02 5.52 0.72
C LEU A 45 0.20 5.20 2.20
N ALA A 46 -0.87 5.20 3.01
CA ALA A 46 -0.79 4.82 4.42
C ALA A 46 -0.38 3.35 4.57
N GLY A 47 -0.96 2.46 3.77
CA GLY A 47 -0.57 1.04 3.73
C GLY A 47 0.91 0.86 3.35
N LEU A 48 1.38 1.59 2.34
CA LEU A 48 2.78 1.58 1.91
C LEU A 48 3.71 2.01 3.04
N VAL A 49 3.39 3.10 3.75
CA VAL A 49 4.18 3.54 4.91
C VAL A 49 4.27 2.45 5.97
N VAL A 50 3.16 1.78 6.30
CA VAL A 50 3.14 0.71 7.30
C VAL A 50 3.97 -0.49 6.88
N ILE A 51 3.91 -0.88 5.60
CA ILE A 51 4.73 -1.97 5.05
C ILE A 51 6.21 -1.67 5.26
N TYR A 52 6.67 -0.46 4.93
CA TYR A 52 8.06 -0.08 5.09
C TYR A 52 8.46 0.14 6.55
N LEU A 53 7.55 0.63 7.38
CA LEU A 53 7.78 0.85 8.81
C LEU A 53 8.05 -0.46 9.56
N ILE A 54 7.40 -1.55 9.16
CA ILE A 54 7.58 -2.88 9.76
C ILE A 54 8.69 -3.65 9.02
N GLY A 55 8.70 -3.58 7.69
CA GLY A 55 9.61 -4.33 6.83
C GLY A 55 11.08 -3.89 6.95
N LEU A 56 11.36 -2.58 6.97
CA LEU A 56 12.75 -2.09 7.01
C LEU A 56 13.49 -2.44 8.32
N PRO A 57 12.91 -2.24 9.51
CA PRO A 57 13.55 -2.66 10.75
C PRO A 57 13.79 -4.16 10.80
N TRP A 58 12.82 -4.97 10.34
CA TRP A 58 12.97 -6.43 10.27
C TRP A 58 14.09 -6.84 9.31
N LEU A 59 14.13 -6.24 8.12
CA LEU A 59 15.17 -6.50 7.13
C LEU A 59 16.55 -6.15 7.69
N ALA A 60 16.64 -5.02 8.38
CA ALA A 60 17.87 -4.56 9.02
C ALA A 60 18.33 -5.54 10.12
N THR A 61 17.44 -5.97 11.00
CA THR A 61 17.79 -6.86 12.11
C THR A 61 18.22 -8.24 11.63
N VAL A 62 17.48 -8.85 10.69
CA VAL A 62 17.79 -10.20 10.18
C VAL A 62 19.12 -10.24 9.43
N ASN A 63 19.51 -9.15 8.76
CA ASN A 63 20.77 -9.09 8.01
C ASN A 63 21.93 -8.40 8.74
N GLY A 64 21.72 -7.91 9.98
CA GLY A 64 22.72 -7.11 10.70
C GLY A 64 23.09 -5.81 9.99
N TRP A 65 22.15 -5.20 9.27
CA TRP A 65 22.37 -3.96 8.52
C TRP A 65 21.98 -2.73 9.35
N THR A 66 22.53 -1.57 8.99
CA THR A 66 21.98 -0.29 9.42
C THR A 66 20.63 -0.04 8.75
N LEU A 67 19.75 0.72 9.40
CA LEU A 67 18.44 1.06 8.82
C LEU A 67 18.58 1.82 7.50
N THR A 68 19.58 2.72 7.40
CA THR A 68 19.90 3.44 6.16
C THR A 68 20.28 2.49 5.03
N ARG A 69 21.08 1.45 5.30
CA ARG A 69 21.44 0.44 4.28
C ARG A 69 20.21 -0.33 3.80
N ALA A 70 19.35 -0.75 4.73
CA ALA A 70 18.09 -1.42 4.38
C ALA A 70 17.17 -0.52 3.52
N ALA A 71 17.04 0.75 3.90
CA ALA A 71 16.26 1.73 3.14
C ALA A 71 16.83 1.97 1.74
N SER A 72 18.15 2.16 1.61
CA SER A 72 18.81 2.31 0.31
C SER A 72 18.62 1.07 -0.57
N PHE A 73 18.73 -0.13 0.00
CA PHE A 73 18.51 -1.38 -0.71
C PHE A 73 17.07 -1.52 -1.24
N MET A 74 16.09 -1.00 -0.50
CA MET A 74 14.68 -1.04 -0.86
C MET A 74 14.19 0.17 -1.69
N SER A 75 15.06 1.14 -1.99
CA SER A 75 14.69 2.39 -2.67
C SER A 75 14.04 2.17 -4.04
N LEU A 76 14.59 1.27 -4.87
CA LEU A 76 14.02 0.95 -6.18
C LEU A 76 12.65 0.26 -6.08
N PHE A 77 12.43 -0.54 -5.04
CA PHE A 77 11.13 -1.15 -4.77
C PHE A 77 10.10 -0.07 -4.40
N ALA A 78 10.50 0.94 -3.63
CA ALA A 78 9.61 2.04 -3.23
C ALA A 78 9.12 2.84 -4.44
N VAL A 79 9.99 3.08 -5.43
CA VAL A 79 9.61 3.70 -6.70
C VAL A 79 8.55 2.87 -7.43
N GLY A 80 8.77 1.54 -7.51
CA GLY A 80 7.79 0.63 -8.10
C GLY A 80 6.45 0.61 -7.36
N ASP A 81 6.47 0.72 -6.04
CA ASP A 81 5.25 0.73 -5.22
C ASP A 81 4.48 2.04 -5.31
N LEU A 82 5.17 3.17 -5.45
CA LEU A 82 4.55 4.46 -5.78
C LEU A 82 3.88 4.41 -7.17
N LEU A 83 4.54 3.79 -8.16
CA LEU A 83 3.95 3.58 -9.48
C LEU A 83 2.69 2.71 -9.41
N LYS A 84 2.73 1.59 -8.68
CA LYS A 84 1.55 0.73 -8.47
C LYS A 84 0.41 1.50 -7.80
N THR A 85 0.73 2.34 -6.82
CA THR A 85 -0.23 3.18 -6.11
C THR A 85 -0.88 4.19 -7.04
N ALA A 86 -0.09 4.84 -7.91
CA ALA A 86 -0.59 5.77 -8.91
C ALA A 86 -1.50 5.07 -9.93
N ILE A 87 -1.10 3.89 -10.42
CA ILE A 87 -1.89 3.09 -11.35
C ILE A 87 -3.24 2.72 -10.72
N MET A 88 -3.24 2.18 -9.50
CA MET A 88 -4.49 1.79 -8.83
C MET A 88 -5.41 2.99 -8.59
N THR A 89 -4.85 4.13 -8.19
CA THR A 89 -5.60 5.38 -8.04
C THR A 89 -6.22 5.82 -9.37
N GLY A 90 -5.48 5.73 -10.47
CA GLY A 90 -5.96 6.02 -11.82
C GLY A 90 -7.07 5.06 -12.28
N ILE A 91 -6.98 3.77 -11.93
CA ILE A 91 -8.03 2.78 -12.20
C ILE A 91 -9.34 3.17 -11.48
N VAL A 92 -9.25 3.58 -10.21
CA VAL A 92 -10.44 4.03 -9.47
C VAL A 92 -11.02 5.29 -10.09
N ALA A 93 -10.18 6.28 -10.42
CA ALA A 93 -10.62 7.51 -11.08
C ALA A 93 -11.35 7.22 -12.41
N GLY A 94 -10.71 6.51 -13.34
CA GLY A 94 -11.32 6.20 -14.64
C GLY A 94 -12.55 5.31 -14.55
N GLY A 95 -12.61 4.39 -13.58
CA GLY A 95 -13.80 3.57 -13.32
C GLY A 95 -15.00 4.37 -12.83
N THR A 96 -14.76 5.43 -12.04
CA THR A 96 -15.83 6.34 -11.60
C THR A 96 -16.34 7.24 -12.73
N GLU A 97 -15.44 7.73 -13.59
CA GLU A 97 -15.76 8.63 -14.72
C GLU A 97 -16.54 7.90 -15.83
N LEU A 98 -16.13 6.69 -16.23
CA LEU A 98 -16.79 5.91 -17.29
C LEU A 98 -18.28 5.63 -17.01
N ILE A 99 -18.65 5.54 -15.74
CA ILE A 99 -20.05 5.27 -15.32
C ILE A 99 -20.82 6.58 -15.13
N ALA A 100 -20.16 7.67 -14.72
CA ALA A 100 -20.78 8.98 -14.65
C ALA A 100 -21.25 9.45 -16.04
N ASP A 101 -20.46 9.23 -17.10
CA ASP A 101 -20.82 9.56 -18.49
C ASP A 101 -21.97 8.71 -19.08
N ARG A 102 -22.39 7.63 -18.41
CA ARG A 102 -23.47 6.73 -18.87
C ARG A 102 -24.83 6.98 -18.21
N ARG A 103 -24.95 8.00 -17.36
CA ARG A 103 -26.21 8.40 -16.70
C ARG A 103 -26.76 9.68 -17.29
#